data_AF-A0A8S3IYH0-F1
#
_entry.id   AF-A0A8S3IYH0-F1
#
_cell.length_a   1.000
_cell.length_b   1.000
_cell.length_c   1.000
_cell.angle_alpha   90.00
_cell.angle_beta   90.00
_cell.angle_gamma   90.00
#
_symmetry.space_group_name_H-M   'P 1'
#
loop_
_entity.id
_entity.type
_entity.pdbx_description
1 polymer ?
#
loop_
_entity_poly.entity_id
_entity_poly.type
_entity_poly.pdbx_seq_one_letter_code
_entity_poly.pdbx_strand_id
1 'polypeptide(L)'
;EQCDNITQNDLNEYSKEWLSCKSSCLNSKLEKYLTYIETSLTFKIYLSMEHNSTKLVHLYDNIYNYKYKKIFYLKFMNFDFNDEEILFNYYVEKNHYFIYITICLYFVCLVLFVKNLFFILIIIFHIVLTFFSCFTIYYYLFHFPITILNYTSLILYLFLLLIDSFLWYTCWFINKHKRDDCTIQRIIENLLTQTFFYLIPKTLTAIITFVITYTNQIIALQCFTIFSFLLVSISFFISFILYP
;
A
#
# COMPACT_ATOMS: atom_id res chain seq x y z
N GLU A 1 -32.69 -29.34 -14.13
CA GLU A 1 -32.62 -27.92 -13.75
C GLU A 1 -34.01 -27.34 -13.90
N GLN A 2 -34.78 -27.27 -12.81
CA GLN A 2 -36.00 -26.45 -12.76
C GLN A 2 -35.59 -25.18 -12.02
N CYS A 3 -35.32 -24.12 -12.78
CA CYS A 3 -35.24 -22.78 -12.22
C CYS A 3 -36.67 -22.32 -11.99
N ASP A 4 -37.15 -22.40 -10.75
CA ASP A 4 -38.34 -21.64 -10.38
C ASP A 4 -37.98 -20.16 -10.48
N ASN A 5 -38.66 -19.46 -11.39
CA ASN A 5 -38.50 -18.02 -11.61
C ASN A 5 -39.03 -17.28 -10.38
N ILE A 6 -38.15 -17.04 -9.41
CA ILE A 6 -38.38 -16.10 -8.33
C ILE A 6 -38.59 -14.72 -8.96
N THR A 7 -39.76 -14.13 -8.74
CA THR A 7 -40.11 -12.87 -9.36
C THR A 7 -39.44 -11.71 -8.63
N GLN A 8 -39.25 -10.59 -9.33
CA GLN A 8 -38.64 -9.38 -8.76
C GLN A 8 -39.42 -8.81 -7.57
N ASN A 9 -40.71 -9.15 -7.44
CA ASN A 9 -41.52 -8.81 -6.28
C ASN A 9 -41.12 -9.60 -5.03
N ASP A 10 -40.81 -10.89 -5.17
CA ASP A 10 -40.37 -11.73 -4.06
C ASP A 10 -39.03 -11.21 -3.50
N LEU A 11 -38.09 -10.87 -4.39
CA LEU A 11 -36.80 -10.26 -4.02
C LEU A 11 -36.94 -8.89 -3.33
N ASN A 12 -37.93 -8.09 -3.75
CA ASN A 12 -38.22 -6.79 -3.12
C ASN A 12 -38.91 -6.91 -1.76
N GLU A 13 -39.63 -8.00 -1.50
CA GLU A 13 -40.18 -8.31 -0.18
C GLU A 13 -39.06 -8.77 0.76
N TYR A 14 -38.15 -9.63 0.29
CA TYR A 14 -36.97 -10.07 1.05
C TYR A 14 -36.02 -8.90 1.38
N SER A 15 -35.80 -7.97 0.46
CA SER A 15 -34.91 -6.81 0.69
C SER A 15 -35.45 -5.86 1.76
N LYS A 16 -36.77 -5.66 1.82
CA LYS A 16 -37.43 -4.86 2.86
C LYS A 16 -37.34 -5.52 4.24
N GLU A 17 -37.50 -6.84 4.32
CA GLU A 17 -37.34 -7.57 5.58
C GLU A 17 -35.88 -7.56 6.07
N TRP A 18 -34.91 -7.72 5.16
CA TRP A 18 -33.47 -7.66 5.46
C TRP A 18 -33.02 -6.30 6.01
N LEU A 19 -33.52 -5.21 5.44
CA LEU A 19 -33.21 -3.85 5.88
C LEU A 19 -33.78 -3.52 7.28
N SER A 20 -34.79 -4.26 7.74
CA SER A 20 -35.45 -4.04 9.03
C SER A 20 -34.87 -4.85 10.20
N CYS A 21 -34.13 -5.93 9.94
CA CYS A 21 -33.61 -6.80 11.00
C CYS A 21 -32.26 -6.31 11.54
N LYS A 22 -32.33 -5.61 12.67
CA LYS A 22 -31.18 -4.95 13.32
C LYS A 22 -30.32 -5.83 14.24
N SER A 23 -30.66 -7.10 14.50
CA SER A 23 -29.74 -7.99 15.28
C SER A 23 -30.16 -9.44 15.52
N SER A 24 -31.43 -9.85 15.36
CA SER A 24 -31.81 -11.19 15.86
C SER A 24 -33.08 -11.80 15.23
N CYS A 25 -33.22 -11.77 13.91
CA CYS A 25 -34.33 -12.45 13.25
C CYS A 25 -33.87 -13.83 12.75
N LEU A 26 -34.04 -14.87 13.57
CA LEU A 26 -34.08 -16.24 13.08
C LEU A 26 -35.41 -16.39 12.33
N ASN A 27 -35.38 -16.14 11.02
CA ASN A 27 -36.57 -16.13 10.19
C ASN A 27 -36.93 -17.59 9.84
N SER A 28 -37.93 -18.17 10.52
CA SER A 28 -38.33 -19.58 10.40
C SER A 28 -38.78 -19.99 8.99
N LYS A 29 -39.16 -19.02 8.14
CA LYS A 29 -39.40 -19.22 6.71
C LYS A 29 -38.11 -19.42 5.91
N LEU A 30 -37.05 -18.69 6.26
CA LEU A 30 -35.71 -18.88 5.68
C LEU A 30 -35.17 -20.26 6.07
N GLU A 31 -35.36 -20.65 7.33
CA GLU A 31 -34.96 -21.97 7.85
C GLU A 31 -35.70 -23.12 7.14
N LYS A 32 -37.02 -22.98 6.91
CA LYS A 32 -37.81 -23.95 6.11
C LYS A 32 -37.38 -24.02 4.65
N TYR A 33 -37.09 -22.88 4.01
CA TYR A 33 -36.56 -22.85 2.64
C TYR A 33 -35.17 -23.50 2.57
N LEU A 34 -34.35 -23.33 3.61
CA LEU A 34 -32.99 -23.88 3.71
C LEU A 34 -32.96 -25.38 4.03
N THR A 35 -33.90 -25.90 4.84
CA THR A 35 -34.03 -27.36 5.07
C THR A 35 -34.46 -28.12 3.81
N TYR A 36 -35.16 -27.46 2.87
CA TYR A 36 -35.52 -28.08 1.58
C TYR A 36 -34.33 -28.15 0.59
N ILE A 37 -33.23 -27.44 0.87
CA ILE A 37 -32.04 -27.29 0.01
C ILE A 37 -30.92 -28.28 0.37
N GLU A 38 -31.05 -29.01 1.49
CA GLU A 38 -30.04 -29.97 1.99
C GLU A 38 -29.80 -31.15 1.03
N THR A 39 -30.76 -31.43 0.14
CA THR A 39 -30.67 -32.49 -0.87
C THR A 39 -30.22 -31.92 -2.22
N SER A 40 -28.90 -31.87 -2.39
CA SER A 40 -28.18 -31.79 -3.67
C SER A 40 -28.54 -30.64 -4.61
N LEU A 41 -27.74 -29.57 -4.61
CA LEU A 41 -27.21 -28.87 -5.80
C LEU A 41 -26.43 -27.63 -5.36
N THR A 42 -25.28 -27.38 -5.96
CA THR A 42 -24.57 -26.11 -5.81
C THR A 42 -25.42 -24.99 -6.40
N PHE A 43 -26.09 -24.21 -5.55
CA PHE A 43 -26.87 -23.05 -5.99
C PHE A 43 -25.98 -21.85 -6.26
N LYS A 44 -26.22 -21.16 -7.40
CA LYS A 44 -25.66 -19.85 -7.70
C LYS A 44 -26.77 -18.81 -7.51
N ILE A 45 -26.59 -17.91 -6.57
CA ILE A 45 -27.51 -16.79 -6.33
C ILE A 45 -26.85 -15.53 -6.89
N TYR A 46 -27.53 -14.85 -7.80
CA TYR A 46 -27.11 -13.56 -8.34
C TYR A 46 -27.90 -12.46 -7.61
N LEU A 47 -27.21 -11.66 -6.81
CA LEU A 47 -27.77 -10.50 -6.12
C LEU A 47 -27.29 -9.24 -6.84
N SER A 48 -28.19 -8.54 -7.54
CA SER A 48 -27.91 -7.17 -7.99
C SER A 48 -28.31 -6.19 -6.89
N MET A 49 -27.30 -5.70 -6.17
CA MET A 49 -27.49 -4.53 -5.32
C MET A 49 -27.37 -3.28 -6.21
N GLU A 50 -28.36 -2.38 -6.16
CA GLU A 50 -28.26 -1.05 -6.79
C GLU A 50 -26.96 -0.35 -6.38
N HIS A 51 -26.44 0.50 -7.30
CA HIS A 51 -25.18 1.27 -7.42
C HIS A 51 -24.43 1.81 -6.17
N ASN A 52 -24.60 1.26 -4.98
CA ASN A 52 -23.93 1.66 -3.75
C ASN A 52 -22.83 0.67 -3.40
N SER A 53 -21.67 0.85 -4.01
CA SER A 53 -20.43 0.09 -3.82
C SER A 53 -20.02 -0.02 -2.35
N THR A 54 -20.26 1.01 -1.53
CA THR A 54 -20.02 1.00 -0.07
C THR A 54 -20.89 -0.01 0.68
N LYS A 55 -22.18 -0.13 0.34
CA LYS A 55 -23.10 -1.12 0.95
C LYS A 55 -22.72 -2.55 0.55
N LEU A 56 -22.24 -2.71 -0.68
CA LEU A 56 -21.71 -3.98 -1.19
C LEU A 56 -20.46 -4.42 -0.42
N VAL A 57 -19.56 -3.50 -0.09
CA VAL A 57 -18.39 -3.78 0.77
C VAL A 57 -18.81 -4.15 2.19
N HIS A 58 -19.78 -3.46 2.78
CA HIS A 58 -20.31 -3.83 4.10
C HIS A 58 -20.98 -5.22 4.09
N LEU A 59 -21.69 -5.57 3.02
CA LEU A 59 -22.28 -6.90 2.87
C LEU A 59 -21.20 -7.97 2.70
N TYR A 60 -20.16 -7.69 1.91
CA TYR A 60 -18.99 -8.55 1.79
C TYR A 60 -18.36 -8.82 3.16
N ASP A 61 -18.10 -7.77 3.93
CA ASP A 61 -17.44 -7.90 5.23
C ASP A 61 -18.31 -8.65 6.25
N ASN A 62 -19.62 -8.43 6.22
CA ASN A 62 -20.57 -9.18 7.06
C ASN A 62 -20.63 -10.66 6.70
N ILE A 63 -20.56 -11.03 5.42
CA ILE A 63 -20.61 -12.43 5.01
C ILE A 63 -19.26 -13.12 5.25
N TYR A 64 -18.16 -12.40 5.10
CA TYR A 64 -16.82 -12.93 5.29
C TYR A 64 -16.42 -13.06 6.78
N ASN A 65 -16.74 -12.05 7.61
CA ASN A 65 -16.34 -11.99 9.02
C ASN A 65 -17.38 -12.57 9.99
N TYR A 66 -18.69 -12.53 9.69
CA TYR A 66 -19.73 -13.07 10.57
C TYR A 66 -20.17 -14.48 10.15
N LYS A 67 -20.34 -15.34 11.16
CA LYS A 67 -21.11 -16.61 11.38
C LYS A 67 -21.64 -17.47 10.21
N TYR A 68 -21.85 -16.93 9.02
CA TYR A 68 -22.52 -17.55 7.89
C TYR A 68 -21.63 -18.47 7.05
N LYS A 69 -20.30 -18.29 7.09
CA LYS A 69 -19.37 -19.22 6.41
C LYS A 69 -19.53 -20.67 6.87
N LYS A 70 -19.82 -20.88 8.17
CA LYS A 70 -20.08 -22.22 8.74
C LYS A 70 -21.52 -22.70 8.53
N ILE A 71 -22.48 -21.80 8.42
CA ILE A 71 -23.91 -22.14 8.25
C ILE A 71 -24.22 -22.52 6.79
N PHE A 72 -23.55 -21.89 5.82
CA PHE A 72 -23.93 -22.01 4.41
C PHE A 72 -22.95 -22.78 3.51
N TYR A 73 -21.90 -23.42 4.06
CA TYR A 73 -20.85 -24.12 3.28
C TYR A 73 -20.51 -23.39 1.97
N LEU A 74 -20.36 -22.06 2.04
CA LEU A 74 -20.14 -21.20 0.88
C LEU A 74 -18.81 -21.59 0.22
N LYS A 75 -18.90 -22.30 -0.90
CA LYS A 75 -17.73 -22.82 -1.62
C LYS A 75 -17.04 -21.75 -2.45
N PHE A 76 -17.81 -20.80 -2.98
CA PHE A 76 -17.31 -19.73 -3.84
C PHE A 76 -18.24 -18.53 -3.84
N MET A 77 -17.67 -17.33 -3.80
CA MET A 77 -18.43 -16.08 -3.81
C MET A 77 -17.69 -15.07 -4.68
N ASN A 78 -18.34 -14.65 -5.76
CA ASN A 78 -17.83 -13.62 -6.66
C ASN A 78 -18.64 -12.36 -6.46
N PHE A 79 -17.95 -11.27 -6.17
CA PHE A 79 -18.51 -9.94 -6.17
C PHE A 79 -17.94 -9.19 -7.35
N ASP A 80 -18.82 -8.57 -8.12
CA ASP A 80 -18.42 -7.66 -9.20
C ASP A 80 -18.47 -6.24 -8.62
N PHE A 81 -17.30 -5.73 -8.24
CA PHE A 81 -17.18 -4.36 -7.73
C PHE A 81 -16.79 -3.46 -8.90
N ASN A 82 -17.72 -2.61 -9.35
CA ASN A 82 -17.42 -1.61 -10.39
C ASN A 82 -16.51 -0.48 -9.89
N ASP A 83 -16.40 -0.28 -8.57
CA ASP A 83 -15.54 0.75 -7.95
C ASP A 83 -14.31 0.14 -7.28
N GLU A 84 -13.20 0.07 -8.01
CA GLU A 84 -11.91 -0.42 -7.50
C GLU A 84 -11.35 0.47 -6.36
N GLU A 85 -11.62 1.77 -6.38
CA GLU A 85 -11.16 2.73 -5.37
C GLU A 85 -11.75 2.46 -3.97
N ILE A 86 -13.04 2.14 -3.90
CA ILE A 86 -13.73 1.87 -2.64
C ILE A 86 -13.27 0.52 -2.06
N LEU A 87 -13.09 -0.49 -2.93
CA LEU A 87 -12.53 -1.77 -2.53
C LEU A 87 -11.09 -1.61 -2.02
N PHE A 88 -10.29 -0.76 -2.67
CA PHE A 88 -8.93 -0.45 -2.25
C PHE A 88 -8.89 0.24 -0.89
N ASN A 89 -9.66 1.32 -0.70
CA ASN A 89 -9.72 2.03 0.58
C ASN A 89 -10.11 1.07 1.71
N TYR A 90 -11.08 0.20 1.47
CA TYR A 90 -11.46 -0.85 2.41
C TYR A 90 -10.30 -1.83 2.71
N TYR A 91 -9.56 -2.30 1.71
CA TYR A 91 -8.42 -3.20 1.96
C TYR A 91 -7.23 -2.50 2.63
N VAL A 92 -6.98 -1.22 2.33
CA VAL A 92 -5.95 -0.42 3.01
C VAL A 92 -6.34 -0.21 4.47
N GLU A 93 -7.59 0.17 4.73
CA GLU A 93 -8.12 0.29 6.08
C GLU A 93 -8.13 -1.05 6.82
N LYS A 94 -8.31 -2.18 6.14
CA LYS A 94 -8.23 -3.50 6.78
C LYS A 94 -6.78 -3.90 7.09
N ASN A 95 -5.82 -3.51 6.24
CA ASN A 95 -4.44 -3.94 6.30
C ASN A 95 -3.45 -2.86 6.81
N HIS A 96 -3.93 -1.74 7.35
CA HIS A 96 -3.09 -0.64 7.85
C HIS A 96 -2.05 -1.11 8.87
N TYR A 97 -2.37 -2.15 9.64
CA TYR A 97 -1.47 -2.75 10.61
C TYR A 97 -0.13 -3.20 10.01
N PHE A 98 -0.14 -3.76 8.79
CA PHE A 98 1.10 -4.17 8.10
C PHE A 98 1.98 -2.98 7.73
N ILE A 99 1.38 -1.85 7.37
CA ILE A 99 2.10 -0.61 7.08
C ILE A 99 2.80 -0.12 8.36
N TYR A 100 2.08 -0.11 9.49
CA TYR A 100 2.66 0.28 10.79
C TYR A 100 3.78 -0.67 11.23
N ILE A 101 3.63 -1.99 11.05
CA ILE A 101 4.72 -2.93 11.33
C ILE A 101 5.95 -2.62 10.47
N THR A 102 5.77 -2.37 9.18
CA THR A 102 6.87 -2.09 8.25
C THR A 102 7.62 -0.83 8.65
N ILE A 103 6.91 0.23 9.00
CA ILE A 103 7.50 1.49 9.50
C ILE A 103 8.22 1.26 10.83
N CYS A 104 7.63 0.49 11.75
CA CYS A 104 8.24 0.16 13.04
C CYS A 104 9.55 -0.62 12.85
N LEU A 105 9.54 -1.66 12.00
CA LEU A 105 10.73 -2.44 11.65
C LEU A 105 11.81 -1.56 11.01
N TYR A 106 11.43 -0.64 10.13
CA TYR A 106 12.36 0.34 9.55
C TYR A 106 13.07 1.16 10.64
N PHE A 107 12.31 1.73 11.59
CA PHE A 107 12.89 2.51 12.69
C PHE A 107 13.75 1.66 13.62
N VAL A 108 13.34 0.43 13.93
CA VAL A 108 14.14 -0.50 14.74
C VAL A 108 15.48 -0.79 14.07
N CYS A 109 15.49 -1.10 12.77
CA CYS A 109 16.72 -1.32 12.00
C CYS A 109 17.63 -0.08 12.04
N LEU A 110 17.05 1.11 11.88
CA LEU A 110 17.78 2.36 11.87
C LEU A 110 18.42 2.66 13.23
N VAL A 111 17.67 2.48 14.32
CA VAL A 111 18.15 2.66 15.70
C VAL A 111 19.28 1.68 16.04
N LEU A 112 19.11 0.39 15.69
CA LEU A 112 20.10 -0.66 15.96
C LEU A 112 21.44 -0.39 15.25
N PHE A 113 21.39 0.14 14.03
CA PHE A 113 22.58 0.35 13.21
C PHE A 113 23.31 1.67 13.54
N VAL A 114 22.59 2.78 13.54
CA VAL A 114 23.17 4.13 13.59
C VAL A 114 23.61 4.51 15.01
N LYS A 115 22.92 4.03 16.06
CA LYS A 115 23.21 4.32 17.48
C LYS A 115 23.38 5.82 17.84
N ASN A 116 23.05 6.74 16.94
CA ASN A 116 23.21 8.18 17.09
C ASN A 116 21.90 8.89 16.71
N LEU A 117 21.19 9.40 17.73
CA LEU A 117 19.88 10.05 17.58
C LEU A 117 19.89 11.23 16.60
N PHE A 118 20.98 12.00 16.52
CA PHE A 118 21.07 13.15 15.62
C PHE A 118 20.98 12.72 14.15
N PHE A 119 21.68 11.64 13.79
CA PHE A 119 21.63 11.11 12.42
C PHE A 119 20.26 10.50 12.10
N ILE A 120 19.56 9.93 13.10
CA ILE A 120 18.17 9.48 12.93
C ILE A 120 17.25 10.66 12.61
N LEU A 121 17.39 11.78 13.31
CA LEU A 121 16.61 13.00 13.05
C LEU A 121 16.87 13.54 11.64
N ILE A 122 18.12 13.54 11.18
CA ILE A 122 18.49 13.90 9.80
C ILE A 122 17.76 12.98 8.79
N ILE A 123 17.75 11.67 9.02
CA ILE A 123 17.05 10.73 8.13
C ILE A 123 15.54 11.00 8.12
N ILE A 124 14.92 11.26 9.28
CA ILE A 124 13.49 11.61 9.35
C ILE A 124 13.22 12.90 8.57
N PHE A 125 14.08 13.91 8.72
CA PHE A 125 13.95 15.16 7.99
C PHE A 125 14.12 14.95 6.47
N HIS A 126 15.07 14.11 6.05
CA HIS A 126 15.26 13.70 4.66
C HIS A 126 14.01 13.04 4.08
N ILE A 127 13.39 12.11 4.82
CA ILE A 127 12.13 11.48 4.44
C ILE A 127 11.08 12.58 4.18
N VAL A 128 10.81 13.41 5.19
CA VAL A 128 9.75 14.45 5.10
C VAL A 128 9.99 15.39 3.93
N LEU A 129 11.23 15.85 3.73
CA LEU A 129 11.56 16.80 2.66
C LEU A 129 11.45 16.17 1.27
N THR A 130 11.84 14.90 1.13
CA THR A 130 11.68 14.15 -0.13
C THR A 130 10.20 13.95 -0.45
N PHE A 131 9.42 13.50 0.54
CA PHE A 131 7.99 13.27 0.39
C PHE A 131 7.26 14.56 0.01
N PHE A 132 7.53 15.67 0.71
CA PHE A 132 6.92 16.96 0.44
C PHE A 132 7.26 17.47 -0.97
N SER A 133 8.55 17.43 -1.34
CA SER A 133 9.01 17.87 -2.66
C SER A 133 8.43 17.02 -3.78
N CYS A 134 8.46 15.69 -3.62
CA CYS A 134 7.95 14.76 -4.61
C CYS A 134 6.43 14.88 -4.78
N PHE A 135 5.68 14.97 -3.68
CA PHE A 135 4.24 15.16 -3.73
C PHE A 135 3.87 16.49 -4.39
N THR A 136 4.59 17.57 -4.07
CA THR A 136 4.36 18.88 -4.68
C THR A 136 4.55 18.82 -6.18
N ILE A 137 5.66 18.25 -6.66
CA ILE A 137 5.95 18.11 -8.09
C ILE A 137 4.92 17.20 -8.76
N TYR A 138 4.63 16.04 -8.17
CA TYR A 138 3.74 15.05 -8.77
C TYR A 138 2.29 15.54 -8.88
N TYR A 139 1.76 16.15 -7.82
CA TYR A 139 0.37 16.58 -7.77
C TYR A 139 0.14 17.95 -8.42
N TYR A 140 0.98 18.95 -8.11
CA TYR A 140 0.77 20.31 -8.61
C TYR A 140 1.34 20.56 -10.00
N LEU A 141 2.45 19.91 -10.37
CA LEU A 141 3.12 20.18 -11.65
C LEU A 141 2.63 19.22 -12.74
N PHE A 142 2.49 17.93 -12.40
CA PHE A 142 2.10 16.91 -13.38
C PHE A 142 0.61 16.54 -13.37
N HIS A 143 -0.15 16.93 -12.34
CA HIS A 143 -1.58 16.64 -12.21
C HIS A 143 -1.95 15.15 -12.41
N PHE A 144 -1.08 14.23 -11.96
CA PHE A 144 -1.34 12.80 -12.09
C PHE A 144 -2.27 12.28 -10.98
N PRO A 145 -3.16 11.31 -11.30
CA PRO A 145 -3.98 10.65 -10.29
C PRO A 145 -3.12 9.78 -9.38
N ILE A 146 -3.45 9.74 -8.10
CA ILE A 146 -2.78 8.86 -7.14
C ILE A 146 -3.33 7.45 -7.33
N THR A 147 -2.48 6.52 -7.77
CA THR A 147 -2.85 5.12 -7.96
C THR A 147 -2.39 4.26 -6.79
N ILE A 148 -2.93 3.04 -6.70
CA ILE A 148 -2.55 2.01 -5.72
C ILE A 148 -1.03 1.74 -5.74
N LEU A 149 -0.46 1.70 -6.95
CA LEU A 149 0.96 1.45 -7.14
C LEU A 149 1.83 2.59 -6.57
N ASN A 150 1.32 3.82 -6.51
CA ASN A 150 2.07 4.92 -5.87
C ASN A 150 2.27 4.69 -4.36
N TYR A 151 1.43 3.92 -3.69
CA TYR A 151 1.67 3.54 -2.29
C TYR A 151 2.79 2.50 -2.17
N THR A 152 2.93 1.59 -3.14
CA THR A 152 3.99 0.59 -3.12
C THR A 152 5.35 1.21 -3.39
N SER A 153 5.42 2.27 -4.21
CA SER A 153 6.67 3.01 -4.41
C SER A 153 7.16 3.73 -3.15
N LEU A 154 6.26 4.14 -2.24
CA LEU A 154 6.65 4.72 -0.95
C LEU A 154 7.39 3.71 -0.06
N ILE A 155 6.89 2.47 0.00
CA ILE A 155 7.53 1.40 0.76
C ILE A 155 8.88 1.06 0.14
N LEU A 156 8.94 0.96 -1.20
CA LEU A 156 10.19 0.72 -1.92
C LEU A 156 11.20 1.86 -1.69
N TYR A 157 10.75 3.10 -1.68
CA TYR A 157 11.58 4.27 -1.38
C TYR A 157 12.16 4.20 0.03
N LEU A 158 11.35 3.90 1.06
CA LEU A 158 11.84 3.75 2.43
C LEU A 158 12.94 2.68 2.53
N PHE A 159 12.77 1.56 1.83
CA PHE A 159 13.79 0.51 1.79
C PHE A 159 15.09 0.99 1.12
N LEU A 160 15.00 1.66 -0.04
CA LEU A 160 16.17 2.22 -0.72
C LEU A 160 16.91 3.24 0.14
N LEU A 161 16.16 4.11 0.83
CA LEU A 161 16.69 5.13 1.71
C LEU A 161 17.40 4.52 2.93
N LEU A 162 16.89 3.41 3.47
CA LEU A 162 17.56 2.70 4.57
C LEU A 162 18.99 2.32 4.16
N ILE A 163 19.15 1.74 2.96
CA ILE A 163 20.45 1.35 2.41
C ILE A 163 21.37 2.58 2.26
N ASP A 164 20.85 3.69 1.73
CA ASP A 164 21.65 4.92 1.57
C ASP A 164 22.09 5.47 2.93
N SER A 165 21.18 5.50 3.91
CA SER A 165 21.48 5.97 5.26
C SER A 165 22.57 5.14 5.95
N PHE A 166 22.55 3.81 5.76
CA PHE A 166 23.56 2.91 6.28
C PHE A 166 24.91 3.12 5.60
N LEU A 167 24.92 3.35 4.30
CA LEU A 167 26.14 3.61 3.56
C LEU A 167 26.77 4.94 4.01
N TRP A 168 25.98 6.01 4.09
CA TRP A 168 26.43 7.30 4.63
C TRP A 168 27.01 7.17 6.03
N TYR A 169 26.30 6.49 6.93
CA TYR A 169 26.78 6.28 8.30
C TYR A 169 28.08 5.48 8.35
N THR A 170 28.20 4.44 7.53
CA THR A 170 29.40 3.59 7.46
C THR A 170 30.61 4.38 6.95
N CYS A 171 30.44 5.14 5.87
CA CYS A 171 31.50 6.00 5.34
C CYS A 171 31.92 7.08 6.35
N TRP A 172 30.96 7.67 7.08
CA TRP A 172 31.24 8.61 8.15
C TRP A 172 32.05 7.97 9.28
N PHE A 173 31.63 6.80 9.76
CA PHE A 173 32.30 6.07 10.83
C PHE A 173 33.75 5.72 10.46
N ILE A 174 33.96 5.21 9.24
CA ILE A 174 35.29 4.85 8.73
C ILE A 174 36.21 6.07 8.63
N ASN A 175 35.71 7.19 8.07
CA ASN A 175 36.53 8.39 7.88
C ASN A 175 36.83 9.09 9.21
N LYS A 176 35.93 9.02 10.19
CA LYS A 176 36.15 9.54 11.55
C LYS A 176 37.18 8.74 12.34
N HIS A 177 37.19 7.41 12.23
CA HIS A 177 38.12 6.56 13.01
C HIS A 177 39.51 6.38 12.39
N LYS A 178 39.69 6.65 11.09
CA LYS A 178 41.00 6.46 10.44
C LYS A 178 41.95 7.66 10.54
N ARG A 179 41.50 8.85 10.96
CA ARG A 179 42.30 10.08 10.85
C ARG A 179 42.06 11.05 12.02
N ASP A 180 42.88 10.91 13.06
CA ASP A 180 42.81 11.76 14.25
C ASP A 180 43.36 13.20 14.03
N ASP A 181 44.16 13.43 12.97
CA ASP A 181 44.84 14.72 12.73
C ASP A 181 44.40 15.49 11.46
N CYS A 182 43.26 15.11 10.84
CA CYS A 182 42.78 15.79 9.62
C CYS A 182 41.78 16.91 9.90
N THR A 183 41.85 18.00 9.13
CA THR A 183 40.83 19.05 9.12
C THR A 183 39.46 18.49 8.73
N ILE A 184 38.40 18.99 9.36
CA ILE A 184 37.00 18.57 9.11
C ILE A 184 36.65 18.63 7.62
N GLN A 185 37.10 19.68 6.93
CA GLN A 185 36.88 19.85 5.49
C GLN A 185 37.39 18.66 4.68
N ARG A 186 38.60 18.16 4.97
CA ARG A 186 39.17 17.01 4.25
C ARG A 186 38.43 15.71 4.58
N ILE A 187 37.86 15.58 5.77
CA ILE A 187 37.00 14.44 6.14
C ILE A 187 35.73 14.47 5.29
N ILE A 188 35.09 15.64 5.18
CA ILE A 188 33.86 15.83 4.38
C ILE A 188 34.12 15.59 2.89
N GLU A 189 35.21 16.09 2.32
CA GLU A 189 35.56 15.87 0.91
C GLU A 189 35.76 14.37 0.60
N ASN A 190 36.45 13.63 1.49
CA ASN A 190 36.63 12.19 1.32
C ASN A 190 35.32 11.42 1.51
N LEU A 191 34.49 11.84 2.47
CA LEU A 191 33.16 11.27 2.69
C LEU A 191 32.32 11.41 1.42
N LEU A 192 32.18 12.64 0.90
CA LEU A 192 31.44 12.94 -0.32
C LEU A 192 31.95 12.13 -1.50
N THR A 193 33.26 12.07 -1.70
CA THR A 193 33.84 11.34 -2.85
C THR A 193 33.55 9.83 -2.76
N GLN A 194 33.69 9.24 -1.58
CA GLN A 194 33.40 7.82 -1.38
C GLN A 194 31.91 7.51 -1.53
N THR A 195 31.03 8.29 -0.90
CA THR A 195 29.58 8.06 -0.97
C THR A 195 29.06 8.30 -2.38
N PHE A 196 29.56 9.31 -3.09
CA PHE A 196 29.24 9.58 -4.49
C PHE A 196 29.56 8.39 -5.39
N PHE A 197 30.72 7.75 -5.20
CA PHE A 197 31.12 6.58 -5.98
C PHE A 197 30.18 5.38 -5.79
N TYR A 198 29.60 5.20 -4.60
CA TYR A 198 28.66 4.12 -4.33
C TYR A 198 27.21 4.46 -4.69
N LEU A 199 26.76 5.68 -4.43
CA LEU A 199 25.35 6.06 -4.62
C LEU A 199 25.00 6.23 -6.09
N ILE A 200 25.90 6.78 -6.93
CA ILE A 200 25.56 7.04 -8.34
C ILE A 200 25.22 5.78 -9.13
N PRO A 201 26.05 4.73 -9.14
CA PRO A 201 25.72 3.53 -9.91
C PRO A 201 24.40 2.92 -9.42
N LYS A 202 24.13 2.94 -8.11
CA LYS A 202 22.89 2.46 -7.52
C LYS A 202 21.68 3.27 -8.01
N THR A 203 21.72 4.60 -7.89
CA THR A 203 20.57 5.45 -8.26
C THR A 203 20.36 5.47 -9.77
N LEU A 204 21.43 5.49 -10.56
CA LEU A 204 21.36 5.43 -12.02
C LEU A 204 20.76 4.09 -12.48
N THR A 205 21.13 2.97 -11.86
CA THR A 205 20.51 1.67 -12.14
C THR A 205 19.00 1.68 -11.85
N ALA A 206 18.60 2.20 -10.68
CA ALA A 206 17.19 2.30 -10.32
C ALA A 206 16.40 3.18 -11.30
N ILE A 207 16.96 4.33 -11.67
CA ILE A 207 16.38 5.25 -12.65
C ILE A 207 16.21 4.57 -14.01
N ILE A 208 17.24 3.88 -14.51
CA ILE A 208 17.16 3.15 -15.79
C ILE A 208 16.04 2.11 -15.73
N THR A 209 15.93 1.35 -14.64
CA THR A 209 14.84 0.37 -14.48
C THR A 209 13.46 1.03 -14.54
N PHE A 210 13.27 2.19 -13.90
CA PHE A 210 12.01 2.91 -13.96
C PHE A 210 11.72 3.48 -15.35
N VAL A 211 12.72 4.01 -16.05
CA VAL A 211 12.57 4.51 -17.43
C VAL A 211 12.21 3.38 -18.39
N ILE A 212 12.82 2.19 -18.26
CA ILE A 212 12.44 1.02 -19.05
C ILE A 212 10.98 0.64 -18.75
N THR A 213 10.61 0.62 -17.47
CA THR A 213 9.25 0.24 -17.04
C THR A 213 8.19 1.24 -17.52
N TYR A 214 8.55 2.51 -17.69
CA TYR A 214 7.67 3.56 -18.24
C TYR A 214 7.24 3.30 -19.69
N THR A 215 8.02 2.54 -20.47
CA THR A 215 7.68 2.22 -21.88
C THR A 215 6.45 1.31 -22.03
N ASN A 216 5.97 0.73 -20.92
CA ASN A 216 4.74 -0.07 -20.93
C ASN A 216 3.49 0.78 -21.19
N GLN A 217 2.49 0.19 -21.83
CA GLN A 217 1.23 0.87 -22.18
C GLN A 217 0.24 1.01 -21.02
N ILE A 218 0.54 0.42 -19.86
CA ILE A 218 -0.34 0.42 -18.69
C ILE A 218 -0.19 1.75 -17.94
N ILE A 219 -1.23 2.60 -17.98
CA ILE A 219 -1.24 3.96 -17.39
C ILE A 219 -0.88 3.94 -15.90
N ALA A 220 -1.42 2.98 -15.14
CA ALA A 220 -1.13 2.87 -13.71
C ALA A 220 0.35 2.58 -13.42
N LEU A 221 1.01 1.81 -14.29
CA LEU A 221 2.43 1.52 -14.20
C LEU A 221 3.28 2.73 -14.59
N GLN A 222 2.85 3.50 -15.60
CA GLN A 222 3.51 4.76 -15.96
C GLN A 222 3.48 5.75 -14.79
N CYS A 223 2.33 5.91 -14.13
CA CYS A 223 2.18 6.76 -12.94
C CYS A 223 3.13 6.32 -11.81
N PHE A 224 3.19 5.01 -11.54
CA PHE A 224 4.11 4.42 -10.57
C PHE A 224 5.58 4.71 -10.88
N THR A 225 5.99 4.53 -12.13
CA THR A 225 7.38 4.72 -12.54
C THR A 225 7.81 6.19 -12.44
N ILE A 226 6.96 7.12 -12.86
CA ILE A 226 7.22 8.56 -12.73
C ILE A 226 7.34 8.95 -11.26
N PHE A 227 6.42 8.50 -10.41
CA PHE A 227 6.45 8.83 -8.99
C PHE A 227 7.68 8.24 -8.29
N SER A 228 8.02 6.98 -8.58
CA SER A 228 9.24 6.32 -8.06
C SER A 228 10.52 6.99 -8.54
N PHE A 229 10.56 7.39 -9.81
CA PHE A 229 11.69 8.12 -10.40
C PHE A 229 11.91 9.46 -9.69
N LEU A 230 10.84 10.22 -9.43
CA LEU A 230 10.92 11.48 -8.71
C LEU A 230 11.41 11.27 -7.27
N LEU A 231 10.88 10.29 -6.54
CA LEU A 231 11.32 9.96 -5.18
C LEU A 231 12.82 9.69 -5.11
N VAL A 232 13.32 8.79 -5.96
CA VAL A 232 14.75 8.41 -5.96
C VAL A 232 15.64 9.57 -6.39
N SER A 233 15.24 10.33 -7.42
CA SER A 233 16.04 11.46 -7.92
C SER A 233 16.14 12.58 -6.89
N ILE A 234 15.00 12.99 -6.32
CA ILE A 234 14.94 14.05 -5.30
C ILE A 234 15.70 13.62 -4.04
N SER A 235 15.50 12.38 -3.59
CA SER A 235 16.21 11.86 -2.41
C SER A 235 17.72 11.81 -2.61
N PHE A 236 18.19 11.45 -3.81
CA PHE A 236 19.62 11.51 -4.14
C PHE A 236 20.16 12.93 -3.90
N PHE A 237 19.53 13.96 -4.48
CA PHE A 237 19.99 15.34 -4.28
C PHE A 237 19.94 15.80 -2.82
N ILE A 238 18.85 15.49 -2.10
CA ILE A 238 18.73 15.86 -0.68
C ILE A 238 19.81 15.17 0.15
N SER A 239 20.16 13.91 -0.15
CA SER A 239 21.20 13.20 0.59
C SER A 239 22.55 13.91 0.55
N PHE A 240 22.95 14.48 -0.59
CA PHE A 240 24.21 15.22 -0.71
C PHE A 240 24.17 16.61 -0.08
N ILE A 241 22.98 17.16 0.16
CA ILE A 241 22.82 18.47 0.82
C ILE A 241 22.76 18.31 2.35
N LEU A 242 22.10 17.25 2.83
CA LEU A 242 21.70 17.14 4.24
C LEU A 242 22.69 16.33 5.10
N TYR A 243 23.43 15.39 4.51
CA TYR A 243 24.31 14.46 5.25
C TYR A 243 25.73 14.97 5.53
N PRO A 244 26.38 15.74 4.63
CA PRO A 244 27.65 16.40 4.93
C PRO A 244 27.54 17.40 6.10
#